data_AF-A0AAD8USV1-F1
#
_entry.id   AF-A0AAD8USV1-F1
#
_cell.length_a   1.000
_cell.length_b   1.000
_cell.length_c   1.000
_cell.angle_alpha   90.00
_cell.angle_beta   90.00
_cell.angle_gamma   90.00
#
_symmetry.space_group_name_H-M   'P 1'
#
loop_
_entity.id
_entity.type
_entity.pdbx_description
1 polymer ?
#
loop_
_entity_poly.entity_id
_entity_poly.type
_entity_poly.pdbx_seq_one_letter_code
_entity_poly.pdbx_strand_id
1 'polypeptide(L)'
;MAALTLGELKALKAREAQVKPPQSDADSDTGTIDKNLPKEGTPNRNTKMKDAQKAVAKKRGTKAPVMLPNNVKSNPYTKLKLGKERSSRLVARDPRFSDFSGTLNEDLFRKSYSFLDEMHREEMKEIKMALNATERAGENTVKAAKALESISHMNISSVDDAKRALDRYNVQSKQMKRKEELRKLKKSLIEQEREKIATTAKDPFYYSQKKIKKIYRAREDAKMREALDSAAINSATAGEIHKKLARKNKRQMKRKPELG
;
A
#
# COMPACT_ATOMS: atom_id res chain seq x y z
N MET A 1 -4.35 -21.21 -37.66
CA MET A 1 -4.79 -20.42 -36.48
C MET A 1 -4.91 -18.97 -36.90
N ALA A 2 -6.13 -18.43 -36.96
CA ALA A 2 -6.34 -17.04 -37.39
C ALA A 2 -5.93 -16.08 -36.27
N ALA A 3 -5.09 -15.10 -36.59
CA ALA A 3 -4.65 -14.08 -35.65
C ALA A 3 -5.77 -13.05 -35.45
N LEU A 4 -6.23 -12.90 -34.21
CA LEU A 4 -7.24 -11.91 -33.83
C LEU A 4 -6.73 -10.49 -34.07
N THR A 5 -7.60 -9.65 -34.61
CA THR A 5 -7.28 -8.25 -34.91
C THR A 5 -7.30 -7.40 -33.64
N LEU A 6 -6.61 -6.25 -33.67
CA LEU A 6 -6.47 -5.35 -32.52
C LEU A 6 -7.82 -4.85 -31.98
N GLY A 7 -8.84 -4.75 -32.83
CA GLY A 7 -10.21 -4.40 -32.45
C GLY A 7 -10.88 -5.50 -31.62
N GLU A 8 -10.68 -6.76 -31.99
CA GLU A 8 -11.24 -7.92 -31.30
C GLU A 8 -10.62 -8.12 -29.91
N LEU A 9 -9.32 -7.88 -29.78
CA LEU A 9 -8.63 -7.89 -28.48
C LEU A 9 -9.16 -6.79 -27.53
N LYS A 10 -9.50 -5.61 -28.08
CA LYS A 10 -10.04 -4.51 -27.29
C LYS A 10 -11.49 -4.78 -26.86
N ALA A 11 -12.27 -5.45 -27.71
CA ALA A 11 -13.64 -5.89 -27.40
C ALA A 11 -13.66 -7.00 -26.34
N LEU A 12 -12.71 -7.95 -26.38
CA LEU A 12 -12.57 -9.00 -25.36
C LEU A 12 -12.25 -8.42 -23.97
N LYS A 13 -11.36 -7.44 -23.91
CA LYS A 13 -10.98 -6.78 -22.64
C LYS A 13 -12.13 -5.96 -22.02
N ALA A 14 -13.00 -5.37 -22.86
CA ALA A 14 -14.18 -4.67 -22.38
C ALA A 14 -15.27 -5.63 -21.87
N ARG A 15 -15.40 -6.83 -22.47
CA ARG A 15 -16.28 -7.89 -21.98
C ARG A 15 -15.79 -8.47 -20.66
N GLU A 16 -14.49 -8.70 -20.52
CA GLU A 16 -13.88 -9.21 -19.28
C GLU A 16 -14.09 -8.25 -18.09
N ALA A 17 -14.09 -6.94 -18.33
CA ALA A 17 -14.35 -5.93 -17.29
C ALA A 17 -15.82 -5.85 -16.83
N GLN A 18 -16.77 -6.41 -17.58
CA GLN A 18 -18.20 -6.46 -17.20
C GLN A 18 -18.62 -7.80 -16.58
N VAL A 19 -17.75 -8.81 -16.62
CA VAL A 19 -18.01 -10.10 -15.96
C VAL A 19 -17.63 -9.95 -14.49
N LYS A 20 -18.64 -9.74 -13.63
CA LYS A 20 -18.51 -9.94 -12.19
C LYS A 20 -18.08 -11.39 -11.94
N PRO A 21 -17.12 -11.65 -11.03
CA PRO A 21 -16.67 -13.02 -10.77
C PRO A 21 -17.83 -13.88 -10.26
N PRO A 22 -17.94 -15.15 -10.68
CA PRO A 22 -18.90 -16.10 -10.12
C PRO A 22 -18.60 -16.29 -8.63
N GLN A 23 -19.62 -16.09 -7.79
CA GLN A 23 -19.59 -16.50 -6.40
C GLN A 23 -19.55 -18.03 -6.38
N SER A 24 -18.45 -18.59 -5.87
CA SER A 24 -18.38 -19.99 -5.50
C SER A 24 -19.08 -20.17 -4.16
N ASP A 25 -20.32 -20.64 -4.22
CA ASP A 25 -21.02 -21.19 -3.07
C ASP A 25 -20.47 -22.60 -2.81
N ALA A 26 -19.87 -22.78 -1.63
CA ALA A 26 -19.66 -24.07 -1.01
C ALA A 26 -20.28 -24.00 0.39
N ASP A 27 -21.26 -24.86 0.58
CA ASP A 27 -22.24 -24.91 1.66
C ASP A 27 -21.65 -25.25 3.03
N SER A 28 -22.16 -24.58 4.07
CA SER A 28 -22.57 -25.24 5.32
C SER A 28 -23.77 -24.49 5.92
N ASP A 29 -24.94 -24.89 5.45
CA ASP A 29 -26.14 -25.26 6.22
C ASP A 29 -26.44 -24.52 7.55
N THR A 30 -27.45 -23.66 7.55
CA THR A 30 -28.78 -23.93 8.16
C THR A 30 -29.65 -22.66 8.19
N GLY A 31 -30.92 -22.80 7.81
CA GLY A 31 -32.01 -22.02 8.44
C GLY A 31 -32.73 -20.96 7.59
N THR A 32 -33.42 -21.42 6.55
CA THR A 32 -34.62 -20.86 5.90
C THR A 32 -35.49 -19.94 6.78
N ILE A 33 -35.83 -18.71 6.35
CA ILE A 33 -37.20 -18.17 6.27
C ILE A 33 -37.28 -17.13 5.14
N ASP A 34 -38.19 -17.43 4.22
CA ASP A 34 -38.62 -16.68 3.04
C ASP A 34 -39.53 -15.49 3.41
N LYS A 35 -39.46 -14.37 2.65
CA LYS A 35 -40.59 -13.47 2.31
C LYS A 35 -40.15 -12.24 1.50
N ASN A 36 -40.51 -12.34 0.22
CA ASN A 36 -40.81 -11.32 -0.78
C ASN A 36 -41.28 -9.91 -0.33
N LEU A 37 -40.86 -8.94 -1.16
CA LEU A 37 -41.56 -7.72 -1.64
C LEU A 37 -41.46 -6.38 -0.84
N PRO A 38 -41.68 -5.21 -1.47
CA PRO A 38 -40.61 -4.24 -1.74
C PRO A 38 -40.90 -2.80 -1.23
N LYS A 39 -40.02 -1.87 -1.64
CA LYS A 39 -40.31 -0.50 -2.08
C LYS A 39 -40.30 0.67 -1.05
N GLU A 40 -39.69 1.76 -1.54
CA GLU A 40 -40.04 3.18 -1.33
C GLU A 40 -39.26 4.00 -0.26
N GLY A 41 -38.41 4.88 -0.78
CA GLY A 41 -38.29 6.30 -0.44
C GLY A 41 -38.33 6.73 1.03
N THR A 42 -37.19 7.12 1.58
CA THR A 42 -37.15 8.05 2.72
C THR A 42 -36.80 9.46 2.24
N PRO A 43 -37.69 10.45 2.45
CA PRO A 43 -37.37 11.84 2.23
C PRO A 43 -36.61 12.42 3.41
N ASN A 44 -35.70 13.32 3.05
CA ASN A 44 -35.01 14.25 3.91
C ASN A 44 -36.02 15.15 4.66
N ARG A 45 -35.95 15.27 5.99
CA ARG A 45 -36.56 16.40 6.71
C ARG A 45 -35.91 16.70 8.05
N ASN A 46 -35.07 17.73 8.01
CA ASN A 46 -34.87 18.64 9.13
C ASN A 46 -36.24 19.18 9.56
N THR A 47 -36.68 18.86 10.78
CA THR A 47 -37.65 19.68 11.52
C THR A 47 -37.22 19.77 12.97
N LYS A 48 -36.78 20.96 13.35
CA LYS A 48 -36.73 21.44 14.72
C LYS A 48 -38.12 21.27 15.36
N MET A 49 -38.17 20.65 16.52
CA MET A 49 -39.19 20.92 17.53
C MET A 49 -38.45 21.14 18.85
N LYS A 50 -38.56 22.37 19.35
CA LYS A 50 -38.23 22.75 20.71
C LYS A 50 -39.41 22.38 21.62
N ASP A 51 -39.07 22.23 22.88
CA ASP A 51 -39.93 22.27 24.07
C ASP A 51 -40.76 21.01 24.38
N ALA A 52 -40.33 20.29 25.43
CA ALA A 52 -41.17 20.02 26.60
C ALA A 52 -40.38 19.34 27.73
N GLN A 53 -40.45 19.98 28.91
CA GLN A 53 -40.45 19.38 30.25
C GLN A 53 -39.11 18.97 30.87
N LYS A 54 -38.51 19.93 31.59
CA LYS A 54 -37.71 19.69 32.80
C LYS A 54 -38.56 18.96 33.83
N ALA A 55 -38.44 17.64 33.91
CA ALA A 55 -38.88 16.90 35.07
C ALA A 55 -37.84 17.06 36.20
N VAL A 56 -38.33 17.47 37.37
CA VAL A 56 -37.55 17.65 38.60
C VAL A 56 -36.85 16.34 38.96
N ALA A 57 -35.52 16.31 38.85
CA ALA A 57 -34.70 15.18 39.27
C ALA A 57 -34.66 15.12 40.80
N LYS A 58 -35.52 14.29 41.40
CA LYS A 58 -35.41 13.91 42.81
C LYS A 58 -34.05 13.24 43.01
N LYS A 59 -33.18 13.84 43.85
CA LYS A 59 -31.88 13.28 44.23
C LYS A 59 -32.11 11.91 44.87
N ARG A 60 -31.70 10.84 44.19
CA ARG A 60 -31.73 9.48 44.74
C ARG A 60 -30.51 9.27 45.64
N GLY A 61 -30.71 8.59 46.78
CA GLY A 61 -29.64 8.30 47.73
C GLY A 61 -28.49 7.51 47.09
N THR A 62 -27.26 7.82 47.48
CA THR A 62 -26.00 7.29 46.93
C THR A 62 -25.79 5.78 47.09
N LYS A 63 -26.70 5.07 47.76
CA LYS A 63 -26.62 3.63 48.03
C LYS A 63 -27.64 2.79 47.25
N ALA A 64 -28.50 3.41 46.44
CA ALA A 64 -29.48 2.67 45.65
C ALA A 64 -28.87 2.18 44.33
N PRO A 65 -29.16 0.95 43.89
CA PRO A 65 -28.71 0.45 42.59
C PRO A 65 -29.27 1.34 41.46
N VAL A 66 -28.41 1.66 40.50
CA VAL A 66 -28.74 2.51 39.35
C VAL A 66 -29.65 1.72 38.41
N MET A 67 -30.94 2.04 38.41
CA MET A 67 -31.87 1.51 37.41
C MET A 67 -31.68 2.25 36.09
N LEU A 68 -31.19 1.56 35.08
CA LEU A 68 -31.15 2.08 33.71
C LEU A 68 -32.55 2.00 33.08
N PRO A 69 -32.96 3.00 32.29
CA PRO A 69 -34.20 2.93 31.53
C PRO A 69 -34.13 1.79 30.50
N ASN A 70 -35.24 1.06 30.33
CA ASN A 70 -35.36 -0.15 29.49
C ASN A 70 -34.96 0.04 28.01
N ASN A 71 -34.81 1.27 27.54
CA ASN A 71 -34.51 1.60 26.15
C ASN A 71 -33.01 1.79 25.88
N VAL A 72 -32.16 1.64 26.89
CA VAL A 72 -30.70 1.74 26.73
C VAL A 72 -30.10 0.35 26.76
N LYS A 73 -29.67 -0.16 25.60
CA LYS A 73 -28.94 -1.42 25.51
C LYS A 73 -27.66 -1.30 26.34
N SER A 74 -27.58 -2.07 27.43
CA SER A 74 -26.37 -2.27 28.22
C SER A 74 -25.31 -2.90 27.31
N ASN A 75 -24.36 -2.09 26.83
CA ASN A 75 -23.22 -2.60 26.07
C ASN A 75 -22.03 -2.76 27.04
N PRO A 76 -21.64 -4.00 27.41
CA PRO A 76 -20.55 -4.24 28.35
C PRO A 76 -19.18 -3.76 27.82
N TYR A 77 -19.07 -3.47 26.52
CA TYR A 77 -17.84 -2.96 25.90
C TYR A 77 -17.81 -1.44 25.76
N THR A 78 -18.90 -0.74 26.09
CA THR A 78 -18.86 0.73 26.19
C THR A 78 -18.27 1.13 27.53
N LYS A 79 -17.01 1.60 27.52
CA LYS A 79 -16.37 2.17 28.71
C LYS A 79 -17.22 3.35 29.19
N LEU A 80 -17.92 3.15 30.31
CA LEU A 80 -18.61 4.22 31.03
C LEU A 80 -17.57 5.30 31.35
N LYS A 81 -17.74 6.51 30.81
CA LYS A 81 -16.91 7.66 31.15
C LYS A 81 -17.29 8.15 32.55
N LEU A 82 -16.99 7.35 33.58
CA LEU A 82 -16.92 7.88 34.94
C LEU A 82 -15.81 8.93 34.96
N GLY A 83 -16.08 10.05 35.62
CA GLY A 83 -15.29 11.27 35.55
C GLY A 83 -13.79 11.04 35.70
N LYS A 84 -13.02 11.80 34.91
CA LYS A 84 -11.56 11.88 34.99
C LYS A 84 -11.15 12.54 36.32
N GLU A 85 -11.22 11.81 37.41
CA GLU A 85 -10.35 12.03 38.55
C GLU A 85 -9.05 11.28 38.23
N ARG A 86 -8.03 12.01 37.78
CA ARG A 86 -6.67 11.50 37.59
C ARG A 86 -6.06 11.23 38.98
N SER A 87 -6.57 10.22 39.67
CA SER A 87 -5.98 9.72 40.91
C SER A 87 -4.71 8.95 40.55
N SER A 88 -3.60 9.61 40.87
CA SER A 88 -2.19 9.31 40.67
C SER A 88 -1.67 8.10 41.44
N ARG A 89 -2.37 6.96 41.42
CA ARG A 89 -1.72 5.71 41.82
C ARG A 89 -0.78 5.31 40.70
N LEU A 90 0.51 5.60 40.93
CA LEU A 90 1.64 5.01 40.21
C LEU A 90 1.47 3.49 40.28
N VAL A 91 0.74 2.93 39.32
CA VAL A 91 0.88 1.52 38.96
C VAL A 91 2.38 1.34 38.76
N ALA A 92 2.99 0.37 39.44
CA ALA A 92 4.38 -0.02 39.22
C ALA A 92 4.50 -0.45 37.75
N ARG A 93 4.70 0.54 36.88
CA ARG A 93 4.93 0.36 35.46
C ARG A 93 6.41 0.08 35.35
N ASP A 94 6.72 -1.01 34.67
CA ASP A 94 8.09 -1.32 34.28
C ASP A 94 8.77 -0.03 33.79
N PRO A 95 9.93 0.34 34.36
CA PRO A 95 10.58 1.62 34.11
C PRO A 95 10.90 1.84 32.62
N ARG A 96 10.95 0.76 31.82
CA ARG A 96 11.06 0.83 30.34
C ARG A 96 9.86 1.52 29.68
N PHE A 97 8.73 1.55 30.36
CA PHE A 97 7.48 2.20 29.93
C PHE A 97 7.13 3.42 30.78
N SER A 98 8.11 3.95 31.53
CA SER A 98 7.96 5.21 32.24
C SER A 98 7.98 6.37 31.25
N ASP A 99 7.20 7.44 31.49
CA ASP A 99 7.20 8.63 30.64
C ASP A 99 8.61 9.30 30.57
N PHE A 100 9.50 8.96 31.50
CA PHE A 100 10.91 9.38 31.51
C PHE A 100 11.80 8.66 30.47
N SER A 101 11.36 7.56 29.86
CA SER A 101 12.16 6.84 28.86
C SER A 101 12.26 7.56 27.51
N GLY A 102 11.56 8.69 27.34
CA GLY A 102 11.58 9.51 26.14
C GLY A 102 10.72 8.96 24.99
N THR A 103 10.63 9.74 23.91
CA THR A 103 9.89 9.37 22.69
C THR A 103 10.79 8.71 21.65
N LEU A 104 10.24 7.79 20.85
CA LEU A 104 10.96 7.15 19.75
C LEU A 104 11.51 8.18 18.74
N ASN A 105 12.84 8.29 18.64
CA ASN A 105 13.48 9.00 17.54
C ASN A 105 13.62 8.07 16.33
N GLU A 106 12.63 8.15 15.43
CA GLU A 106 12.59 7.29 14.24
C GLU A 106 13.82 7.44 13.34
N ASP A 107 14.44 8.63 13.28
CA ASP A 107 15.61 8.87 12.44
C ASP A 107 16.86 8.21 13.02
N LEU A 108 17.05 8.30 14.35
CA LEU A 108 18.17 7.62 15.02
C LEU A 108 18.00 6.10 14.93
N PHE A 109 16.79 5.59 15.18
CA PHE A 109 16.48 4.17 15.05
C PHE A 109 16.81 3.64 13.64
N ARG A 110 16.44 4.37 12.59
CA ARG A 110 16.77 3.96 11.21
C ARG A 110 18.26 3.93 10.94
N LYS A 111 19.02 4.85 11.54
CA LYS A 111 20.48 4.88 11.40
C LYS A 111 21.14 3.75 12.17
N SER A 112 20.70 3.46 13.40
CA SER A 112 21.26 2.38 14.21
C SER A 112 20.93 1.00 13.66
N TYR A 113 19.80 0.86 12.97
CA TYR A 113 19.34 -0.41 12.38
C TYR A 113 19.41 -0.41 10.84
N SER A 114 20.34 0.35 10.24
CA SER A 114 20.51 0.38 8.78
C SER A 114 20.90 -0.98 8.18
N PHE A 115 21.56 -1.82 8.97
CA PHE A 115 21.94 -3.18 8.58
C PHE A 115 20.72 -4.06 8.25
N LEU A 116 19.53 -3.77 8.77
CA LEU A 116 18.31 -4.50 8.42
C LEU A 116 17.94 -4.31 6.94
N ASP A 117 18.17 -3.10 6.41
CA ASP A 117 17.93 -2.82 4.98
C ASP A 117 18.97 -3.50 4.09
N GLU A 118 20.20 -3.67 4.59
CA GLU A 118 21.29 -4.37 3.90
C GLU A 118 21.01 -5.88 3.86
N MET A 119 20.72 -6.48 5.01
CA MET A 119 20.33 -7.88 5.14
C MET A 119 19.14 -8.23 4.24
N HIS A 120 18.10 -7.39 4.23
CA HIS A 120 16.96 -7.59 3.33
C HIS A 120 17.37 -7.54 1.84
N ARG A 121 18.33 -6.68 1.44
CA ARG A 121 18.81 -6.64 0.04
C ARG A 121 19.61 -7.88 -0.31
N GLU A 122 20.39 -8.39 0.63
CA GLU A 122 21.17 -9.63 0.49
C GLU A 122 20.23 -10.83 0.32
N GLU A 123 19.23 -10.99 1.20
CA GLU A 123 18.18 -12.02 1.08
C GLU A 123 17.50 -11.98 -0.29
N MET A 124 17.08 -10.80 -0.75
CA MET A 124 16.48 -10.65 -2.08
C MET A 124 17.43 -11.04 -3.22
N LYS A 125 18.73 -10.77 -3.07
CA LYS A 125 19.75 -11.11 -4.07
C LYS A 125 19.96 -12.62 -4.11
N GLU A 126 20.04 -13.26 -2.96
CA GLU A 126 20.18 -14.71 -2.84
C GLU A 126 18.98 -15.45 -3.45
N ILE A 127 17.75 -15.03 -3.13
CA ILE A 127 16.53 -15.61 -3.72
C ILE A 127 16.54 -15.45 -5.25
N LYS A 128 16.93 -14.29 -5.76
CA LYS A 128 17.06 -14.08 -7.23
C LYS A 128 18.13 -14.95 -7.84
N MET A 129 19.27 -15.13 -7.17
CA MET A 129 20.35 -15.98 -7.65
C MET A 129 19.90 -17.45 -7.68
N ALA A 130 19.19 -17.90 -6.66
CA ALA A 130 18.62 -19.24 -6.61
C ALA A 130 17.60 -19.47 -7.73
N LEU A 131 16.67 -18.54 -7.94
CA LEU A 131 15.71 -18.61 -9.04
C LEU A 131 16.41 -18.64 -10.41
N ASN A 132 17.36 -17.75 -10.66
CA ASN A 132 18.10 -17.73 -11.93
C ASN A 132 18.91 -19.03 -12.15
N ALA A 133 19.45 -19.63 -11.08
CA ALA A 133 20.15 -20.90 -11.17
C ALA A 133 19.18 -22.06 -11.49
N THR A 134 18.00 -22.06 -10.88
CA THR A 134 16.94 -23.05 -11.16
C THR A 134 16.40 -22.91 -12.59
N GLU A 135 16.20 -21.69 -13.09
CA GLU A 135 15.73 -21.43 -14.45
C GLU A 135 16.74 -21.86 -15.52
N ARG A 136 18.05 -21.67 -15.27
CA ARG A 136 19.10 -22.05 -16.23
C ARG A 136 19.40 -23.54 -16.24
N ALA A 137 19.38 -24.19 -15.08
CA ALA A 137 19.74 -25.59 -14.95
C ALA A 137 18.54 -26.53 -15.12
N GLY A 138 17.32 -26.05 -14.87
CA GLY A 138 16.11 -26.87 -14.78
C GLY A 138 15.84 -27.33 -13.34
N GLU A 139 14.55 -27.46 -13.00
CA GLU A 139 14.05 -27.66 -11.64
C GLU A 139 14.58 -28.94 -10.97
N ASN A 140 14.78 -30.01 -11.75
CA ASN A 140 15.17 -31.33 -11.24
C ASN A 140 16.69 -31.55 -11.18
N THR A 141 17.51 -30.51 -11.29
CA THR A 141 18.97 -30.65 -11.30
C THR A 141 19.59 -30.50 -9.92
N VAL A 142 20.72 -31.19 -9.71
CA VAL A 142 21.52 -31.08 -8.47
C VAL A 142 21.96 -29.63 -8.22
N LYS A 143 22.17 -28.84 -9.28
CA LYS A 143 22.51 -27.42 -9.20
C LYS A 143 21.34 -26.59 -8.66
N ALA A 144 20.11 -26.87 -9.10
CA ALA A 144 18.91 -26.25 -8.59
C ALA A 144 18.68 -26.59 -7.10
N ALA A 145 18.86 -27.85 -6.72
CA ALA A 145 18.75 -28.29 -5.33
C ALA A 145 19.76 -27.58 -4.41
N LYS A 146 21.03 -27.48 -4.81
CA LYS A 146 22.06 -26.73 -4.06
C LYS A 146 21.75 -25.23 -3.95
N ALA A 147 21.18 -24.65 -5.01
CA ALA A 147 20.78 -23.25 -4.98
C ALA A 147 19.61 -23.00 -4.03
N LEU A 148 18.63 -23.92 -3.96
CA LEU A 148 17.56 -23.87 -2.96
C LEU A 148 18.08 -24.11 -1.54
N GLU A 149 19.09 -24.98 -1.37
CA GLU A 149 19.73 -25.23 -0.09
C GLU A 149 20.37 -23.96 0.49
N SER A 150 20.99 -23.11 -0.34
CA SER A 150 21.56 -21.84 0.11
C SER A 150 20.53 -20.89 0.74
N ILE A 151 19.28 -20.93 0.28
CA ILE A 151 18.18 -20.08 0.80
C ILE A 151 17.28 -20.80 1.81
N SER A 152 17.61 -22.04 2.19
CA SER A 152 16.80 -22.86 3.11
C SER A 152 16.62 -22.21 4.48
N HIS A 153 17.62 -21.45 4.95
CA HIS A 153 17.60 -20.70 6.20
C HIS A 153 16.49 -19.62 6.25
N MET A 154 15.94 -19.23 5.09
CA MET A 154 14.81 -18.30 4.98
C MET A 154 13.44 -19.02 5.00
N ASN A 155 13.42 -20.32 5.31
CA ASN A 155 12.25 -21.21 5.21
C ASN A 155 11.68 -21.31 3.79
N ILE A 156 12.57 -21.31 2.79
CA ILE A 156 12.20 -21.47 1.38
C ILE A 156 12.66 -22.85 0.90
N SER A 157 11.70 -23.74 0.66
CA SER A 157 11.98 -25.13 0.27
C SER A 157 11.74 -25.42 -1.22
N SER A 158 10.90 -24.64 -1.90
CA SER A 158 10.52 -24.87 -3.29
C SER A 158 10.78 -23.66 -4.18
N VAL A 159 10.85 -23.89 -5.50
CA VAL A 159 10.98 -22.84 -6.51
C VAL A 159 9.78 -21.88 -6.45
N ASP A 160 8.57 -22.41 -6.25
CA ASP A 160 7.37 -21.57 -6.14
C ASP A 160 7.33 -20.76 -4.86
N ASP A 161 7.83 -21.32 -3.75
CA ASP A 161 8.01 -20.55 -2.51
C ASP A 161 9.05 -19.44 -2.69
N ALA A 162 10.13 -19.70 -3.43
CA ALA A 162 11.14 -18.69 -3.75
C ALA A 162 10.55 -17.55 -4.59
N LYS A 163 9.71 -17.85 -5.59
CA LYS A 163 8.98 -16.84 -6.38
C LYS A 163 8.04 -16.02 -5.49
N ARG A 164 7.25 -16.68 -4.64
CA ARG A 164 6.33 -16.01 -3.69
C ARG A 164 7.07 -15.14 -2.69
N ALA A 165 8.20 -15.61 -2.16
CA ALA A 165 9.05 -14.87 -1.26
C ALA A 165 9.59 -13.60 -1.96
N LEU A 166 10.11 -13.75 -3.18
CA LEU A 166 10.60 -12.62 -3.97
C LEU A 166 9.51 -11.56 -4.19
N ASP A 167 8.28 -11.97 -4.51
CA ASP A 167 7.16 -11.05 -4.68
C ASP A 167 6.79 -10.32 -3.39
N ARG A 168 6.76 -11.03 -2.25
CA ARG A 168 6.53 -10.41 -0.93
C ARG A 168 7.59 -9.36 -0.62
N TYR A 169 8.86 -9.68 -0.82
CA TYR A 169 9.97 -8.75 -0.62
C TYR A 169 9.92 -7.55 -1.58
N ASN A 170 9.51 -7.75 -2.83
CA ASN A 170 9.31 -6.67 -3.79
C ASN A 170 8.17 -5.73 -3.37
N VAL A 171 7.06 -6.27 -2.86
CA VAL A 171 5.95 -5.47 -2.33
C VAL A 171 6.37 -4.70 -1.10
N GLN A 172 7.04 -5.35 -0.15
CA GLN A 172 7.52 -4.73 1.09
C GLN A 172 8.51 -3.60 0.80
N SER A 173 9.51 -3.84 -0.04
CA SER A 173 10.50 -2.82 -0.41
C SER A 173 9.86 -1.61 -1.12
N LYS A 174 8.87 -1.82 -2.00
CA LYS A 174 8.10 -0.72 -2.61
C LYS A 174 7.33 0.09 -1.56
N GLN A 175 6.70 -0.58 -0.59
CA GLN A 175 6.00 0.11 0.49
C GLN A 175 6.94 0.93 1.38
N MET A 176 8.11 0.39 1.71
CA MET A 176 9.12 1.07 2.52
C MET A 176 9.66 2.32 1.81
N LYS A 177 10.05 2.20 0.54
CA LYS A 177 10.47 3.33 -0.31
C LYS A 177 9.40 4.41 -0.38
N ARG A 178 8.13 4.04 -0.61
CA ARG A 178 7.02 4.98 -0.62
C ARG A 178 6.86 5.74 0.69
N LYS A 179 6.96 5.04 1.83
CA LYS A 179 6.88 5.66 3.16
C LYS A 179 8.04 6.63 3.39
N GLU A 180 9.24 6.28 2.94
CA GLU A 180 10.42 7.15 3.02
C GLU A 180 10.29 8.42 2.19
N GLU A 181 9.86 8.29 0.94
CA GLU A 181 9.68 9.44 0.06
C GLU A 181 8.60 10.39 0.60
N LEU A 182 7.50 9.86 1.15
CA LEU A 182 6.48 10.66 1.83
C LEU A 182 7.05 11.40 3.05
N ARG A 183 7.93 10.76 3.83
CA ARG A 183 8.60 11.39 4.98
C ARG A 183 9.55 12.50 4.52
N LYS A 184 10.37 12.24 3.51
CA LYS A 184 11.28 13.22 2.91
C LYS A 184 10.51 14.43 2.38
N LEU A 185 9.39 14.19 1.69
CA LEU A 185 8.51 15.24 1.18
C LEU A 185 7.88 16.06 2.31
N LYS A 186 7.45 15.41 3.39
CA LYS A 186 6.96 16.12 4.57
C LYS A 186 8.04 17.00 5.19
N LYS A 187 9.26 16.48 5.36
CA LYS A 187 10.41 17.24 5.89
C LYS A 187 10.74 18.44 5.01
N SER A 188 10.86 18.24 3.69
CA SER A 188 11.15 19.32 2.75
C SER A 188 10.07 20.40 2.75
N LEU A 189 8.79 20.04 2.87
CA LEU A 189 7.71 21.02 2.96
C LEU A 189 7.77 21.81 4.27
N ILE A 190 8.12 21.16 5.38
CA ILE A 190 8.29 21.86 6.67
C ILE A 190 9.48 22.81 6.61
N GLU A 191 10.60 22.39 6.01
CA GLU A 191 11.80 23.21 5.82
C GLU A 191 11.50 24.43 4.95
N GLN A 192 10.84 24.24 3.80
CA GLN A 192 10.42 25.34 2.93
C GLN A 192 9.49 26.33 3.63
N GLU A 193 8.57 25.87 4.48
CA GLU A 193 7.70 26.77 5.24
C GLU A 193 8.47 27.50 6.34
N ARG A 194 9.45 26.86 6.99
CA ARG A 194 10.35 27.54 7.95
C ARG A 194 11.12 28.68 7.30
N GLU A 195 11.64 28.48 6.09
CA GLU A 195 12.34 29.52 5.32
C GLU A 195 11.40 30.67 4.93
N LYS A 196 10.16 30.37 4.53
CA LYS A 196 9.15 31.39 4.24
C LYS A 196 8.77 32.21 5.46
N ILE A 197 8.66 31.59 6.62
CA ILE A 197 8.36 32.30 7.87
C ILE A 197 9.51 33.25 8.21
N ALA A 198 10.76 32.78 8.10
CA ALA A 198 11.94 33.60 8.36
C ALA A 198 12.02 34.83 7.44
N THR A 199 11.57 34.70 6.19
CA THR A 199 11.62 35.78 5.18
C THR A 199 10.40 36.71 5.21
N THR A 200 9.19 36.16 5.37
CA THR A 200 7.94 36.91 5.20
C THR A 200 7.22 37.26 6.50
N ALA A 201 7.70 36.75 7.65
CA ALA A 201 7.08 36.89 8.97
C ALA A 201 5.59 36.50 9.02
N LYS A 202 5.12 35.70 8.06
CA LYS A 202 3.74 35.19 8.01
C LYS A 202 3.57 34.00 8.95
N ASP A 203 2.31 33.74 9.29
CA ASP A 203 1.94 32.59 10.12
C ASP A 203 2.34 31.25 9.50
N PRO A 204 2.78 30.29 10.32
CA PRO A 204 3.20 28.98 9.84
C PRO A 204 2.05 28.20 9.23
N PHE A 205 2.18 27.82 7.97
CA PHE A 205 1.22 26.96 7.28
C PHE A 205 1.77 25.54 7.10
N TYR A 206 1.10 24.55 7.71
CA TYR A 206 1.49 23.14 7.56
C TYR A 206 0.49 22.37 6.70
N TYR A 207 1.00 21.62 5.70
CA TYR A 207 0.17 20.81 4.83
C TYR A 207 -0.48 19.64 5.58
N SER A 208 -1.78 19.44 5.33
CA SER A 208 -2.47 18.23 5.80
C SER A 208 -1.92 16.96 5.14
N GLN A 209 -2.03 15.82 5.83
CA GLN A 209 -1.59 14.51 5.31
C GLN A 209 -2.22 14.16 3.94
N LYS A 210 -3.48 14.55 3.72
CA LYS A 210 -4.17 14.35 2.44
C LYS A 210 -3.52 15.17 1.31
N LYS A 211 -3.17 16.43 1.58
CA LYS A 211 -2.49 17.32 0.61
C LYS A 211 -1.08 16.80 0.29
N ILE A 212 -0.32 16.39 1.30
CA ILE A 212 1.02 15.79 1.14
C ILE A 212 0.96 14.57 0.20
N LYS A 213 0.00 13.66 0.42
CA LYS A 213 -0.21 12.50 -0.46
C LYS A 213 -0.59 12.89 -1.89
N LYS A 214 -1.39 13.95 -2.08
CA LYS A 214 -1.75 14.46 -3.41
C LYS A 214 -0.53 15.02 -4.14
N ILE A 215 0.32 15.79 -3.45
CA ILE A 215 1.57 16.32 -4.02
C ILE A 215 2.51 15.17 -4.38
N TYR A 216 2.61 14.15 -3.53
CA TYR A 216 3.41 12.96 -3.82
C TYR A 216 2.96 12.25 -5.10
N ARG A 217 1.66 11.97 -5.23
CA ARG A 217 1.10 11.35 -6.46
C ARG A 217 1.37 12.21 -7.69
N ALA A 218 1.17 13.52 -7.61
CA ALA A 218 1.46 14.43 -8.72
C ALA A 218 2.94 14.39 -9.13
N ARG A 219 3.87 14.25 -8.18
CA ARG A 219 5.30 14.06 -8.47
C ARG A 219 5.59 12.69 -9.10
N GLU A 220 4.95 11.62 -8.64
CA GLU A 220 5.06 10.30 -9.29
C GLU A 220 4.51 10.33 -10.73
N ASP A 221 3.34 10.91 -10.95
CA ASP A 221 2.71 11.03 -12.27
C ASP A 221 3.55 11.88 -13.22
N ALA A 222 4.16 12.97 -12.74
CA ALA A 222 5.07 13.79 -13.52
C ALA A 222 6.32 13.01 -13.94
N LYS A 223 6.97 12.30 -13.00
CA LYS A 223 8.12 11.43 -13.30
C LYS A 223 7.78 10.34 -14.32
N MET A 224 6.59 9.74 -14.21
CA MET A 224 6.13 8.72 -15.15
C MET A 224 5.90 9.31 -16.55
N ARG A 225 5.34 10.51 -16.66
CA ARG A 225 5.19 11.21 -17.95
C ARG A 225 6.54 11.53 -18.57
N GLU A 226 7.46 12.10 -17.79
CA GLU A 226 8.82 12.39 -18.24
C GLU A 226 9.56 11.12 -18.70
N ALA A 227 9.37 10.00 -18.01
CA ALA A 227 9.92 8.70 -18.40
C ALA A 227 9.32 8.18 -19.71
N LEU A 228 8.01 8.37 -19.94
CA LEU A 228 7.35 8.00 -21.19
C LEU A 228 7.80 8.89 -22.35
N ASP A 229 7.93 10.20 -22.13
CA ASP A 229 8.37 11.15 -23.15
C ASP A 229 9.82 10.88 -23.57
N SER A 230 10.72 10.63 -22.61
CA SER A 230 12.10 10.24 -22.90
C SER A 230 12.22 8.87 -23.56
N ALA A 231 11.40 7.89 -23.16
CA ALA A 231 11.34 6.59 -23.85
C ALA A 231 10.84 6.73 -25.30
N ALA A 232 9.85 7.60 -25.54
CA ALA A 232 9.34 7.87 -26.88
C ALA A 232 10.45 8.46 -27.78
N ILE A 233 11.19 9.45 -27.28
CA ILE A 233 12.33 10.06 -28.00
C ILE A 233 13.41 9.00 -28.31
N ASN A 234 13.76 8.16 -27.33
CA ASN A 234 14.79 7.13 -27.49
C ASN A 234 14.36 6.02 -28.47
N SER A 235 13.09 5.63 -28.45
CA SER A 235 12.56 4.62 -29.39
C SER A 235 12.55 5.13 -30.84
N ALA A 236 12.19 6.40 -31.05
CA ALA A 236 12.19 7.03 -32.37
C ALA A 236 13.61 7.16 -32.93
N THR A 237 14.56 7.61 -32.10
CA THR A 237 15.97 7.75 -32.52
C THR A 237 16.65 6.40 -32.74
N ALA A 238 16.40 5.40 -31.88
CA ALA A 238 16.88 4.04 -32.08
C ALA A 238 16.35 3.43 -33.39
N GLY A 239 15.06 3.61 -33.69
CA GLY A 239 14.46 3.16 -34.95
C GLY A 239 15.12 3.77 -36.19
N GLU A 240 15.46 5.07 -36.16
CA GLU A 240 16.19 5.71 -37.25
C GLU A 240 17.62 5.18 -37.41
N ILE A 241 18.33 4.93 -36.30
CA ILE A 241 19.68 4.38 -36.31
C ILE A 241 19.66 2.96 -36.92
N HIS A 242 18.73 2.10 -36.50
CA HIS A 242 18.55 0.77 -37.08
C HIS A 242 18.20 0.83 -38.57
N LYS A 243 17.36 1.79 -38.99
CA LYS A 243 17.02 2.00 -40.41
C LYS A 243 18.21 2.46 -41.24
N LYS A 244 19.07 3.33 -40.70
CA LYS A 244 20.32 3.79 -41.34
C LYS A 244 21.33 2.65 -41.46
N LEU A 245 21.50 1.84 -40.41
CA LEU A 245 22.35 0.64 -40.42
C LEU A 245 21.86 -0.40 -41.43
N ALA A 246 20.56 -0.71 -41.45
CA ALA A 246 19.97 -1.63 -42.42
C ALA A 246 20.17 -1.16 -43.88
N ARG A 247 20.02 0.15 -44.14
CA ARG A 247 20.29 0.75 -45.46
C ARG A 247 21.77 0.65 -45.86
N LYS A 248 22.71 0.84 -44.92
CA LYS A 248 24.15 0.67 -45.17
C LYS A 248 24.49 -0.80 -45.49
N ASN A 249 24.02 -1.75 -44.69
CA ASN A 249 24.23 -3.19 -44.93
C ASN A 249 23.65 -3.64 -46.27
N LYS A 250 22.44 -3.20 -46.62
CA LYS A 250 21.82 -3.52 -47.92
C LYS A 250 22.62 -2.98 -49.10
N ARG A 251 23.27 -1.83 -48.97
CA ARG A 251 24.16 -1.27 -50.01
C ARG A 251 25.48 -2.05 -50.12
N GLN A 252 26.04 -2.55 -49.02
CA GLN A 252 27.26 -3.36 -49.05
C GLN A 252 27.03 -4.73 -49.67
N MET A 253 25.90 -5.38 -49.38
CA MET A 253 25.56 -6.69 -49.95
C MET A 253 25.33 -6.64 -51.48
N LYS A 254 24.86 -5.51 -52.03
CA LYS A 254 24.64 -5.34 -53.47
C LYS A 254 25.90 -4.98 -54.27
N ARG A 255 27.02 -4.69 -53.61
CA ARG A 255 28.26 -4.25 -54.27
C ARG A 255 29.32 -5.34 -54.37
N LYS A 256 28.99 -6.60 -54.08
CA LYS A 256 29.84 -7.71 -54.48
C LYS A 256 29.62 -7.94 -55.99
N PRO A 257 30.57 -7.59 -56.87
CA PRO A 257 30.50 -8.06 -58.24
C PRO A 257 30.55 -9.59 -58.18
N GLU A 258 29.66 -10.25 -58.90
CA GLU A 258 29.81 -11.67 -59.15
C GLU A 258 31.12 -11.82 -59.93
N LEU A 259 32.12 -12.41 -59.25
CA LEU A 259 33.38 -12.79 -59.86
C LEU A 259 33.06 -13.91 -60.85
N GLY A 260 32.88 -13.51 -62.12
CA GLY A 260 33.01 -14.38 -63.28
C GLY A 260 34.47 -14.50 -63.70
#